data_AF-A0A5Q4DXK8-F1
#
_entry.id   AF-A0A5Q4DXK8-F1
#
_cell.length_a   1.000
_cell.length_b   1.000
_cell.length_c   1.000
_cell.angle_alpha   90.00
_cell.angle_beta   90.00
_cell.angle_gamma   90.00
#
_symmetry.space_group_name_H-M   'P 1'
#
loop_
_entity.id
_entity.type
_entity.pdbx_description
1 polymer ?
#
loop_
_entity_poly.entity_id
_entity_poly.type
_entity_poly.pdbx_seq_one_letter_code
_entity_poly.pdbx_strand_id
1 'polypeptide(L)'
;MLRPLFACLLLALPASAQELGPKVSGDARMGLVYDRPPDWAQQRENGLRMTARARLKFEFTGETDGGVRFGAAFKLDPDTQRPRSPRIFIGE
;
A
#
# COMPACT_ATOMS: atom_id res chain seq x y z
N MET A 1 1.00 -24.82 21.73
CA MET A 1 1.60 -24.27 20.48
C MET A 1 0.73 -23.15 19.91
N LEU A 2 0.46 -22.06 20.65
CA LEU A 2 -0.51 -21.00 20.30
C LEU A 2 0.11 -19.61 20.00
N ARG A 3 1.43 -19.48 20.06
CA ARG A 3 2.14 -18.19 19.93
C ARG A 3 2.07 -17.50 18.55
N PRO A 4 2.03 -18.17 17.38
CA PRO A 4 2.04 -17.46 16.10
C PRO A 4 0.69 -16.78 15.76
N LEU A 5 -0.42 -17.25 16.34
CA LEU A 5 -1.75 -16.68 16.12
C LEU A 5 -1.89 -15.27 16.71
N PHE A 6 -1.25 -15.02 17.85
CA PHE A 6 -1.31 -13.71 18.53
C PHE A 6 -0.57 -12.61 17.72
N ALA A 7 0.51 -12.99 17.04
CA ALA A 7 1.28 -12.07 16.19
C ALA A 7 0.49 -11.66 14.92
N CYS A 8 -0.26 -12.59 14.33
CA CYS A 8 -1.14 -12.27 13.19
C CYS A 8 -2.34 -11.40 13.60
N LEU A 9 -2.85 -11.55 14.82
CA LEU A 9 -3.97 -10.75 15.32
C LEU A 9 -3.59 -9.28 15.55
N LEU A 10 -2.34 -9.02 15.99
CA LEU A 10 -1.82 -7.67 16.20
C LEU A 10 -1.61 -6.89 14.89
N LEU A 11 -1.31 -7.58 13.78
CA LEU A 11 -1.17 -6.97 12.45
C LEU A 11 -2.51 -6.66 11.77
N ALA A 12 -3.61 -7.19 12.30
CA ALA A 12 -4.95 -7.04 11.74
C ALA A 12 -5.77 -5.94 12.42
N LEU A 13 -5.23 -5.25 13.44
CA LEU A 13 -5.89 -4.13 14.08
C LEU A 13 -5.84 -2.90 13.17
N PRO A 14 -6.97 -2.42 12.60
CA PRO A 14 -6.98 -1.11 11.98
C PRO A 14 -6.77 -0.08 13.08
N ALA A 15 -5.62 0.60 13.06
CA ALA A 15 -5.40 1.81 13.84
C ALA A 15 -6.38 2.89 13.36
N SER A 16 -7.61 2.84 13.86
CA SER A 16 -8.63 3.88 13.72
C SER A 16 -8.62 4.73 14.98
N ALA A 17 -7.49 5.37 15.26
CA ALA A 17 -7.45 6.59 16.03
C ALA A 17 -7.28 7.72 15.02
N GLN A 18 -8.18 8.71 15.07
CA GLN A 18 -8.04 9.95 14.32
C GLN A 18 -6.99 10.80 15.02
N GLU A 19 -5.74 10.32 14.99
CA GLU A 19 -4.60 10.99 15.60
C GLU A 19 -4.03 12.00 14.61
N LEU A 20 -3.98 13.26 15.05
CA LEU A 20 -3.03 14.23 14.52
C LEU A 20 -1.64 13.59 14.57
N GLY A 21 -0.94 13.55 13.44
CA GLY A 21 0.37 12.91 13.33
C GLY A 21 0.59 12.10 12.04
N PRO A 22 1.70 11.35 11.98
CA PRO A 22 2.04 10.52 10.83
C PRO A 22 1.30 9.19 10.84
N LYS A 23 0.54 8.95 9.78
CA LYS A 23 -0.17 7.70 9.49
C LYS A 23 0.49 6.97 8.32
N VAL A 24 0.90 5.73 8.58
CA VAL A 24 1.41 4.82 7.57
C VAL A 24 0.41 3.70 7.38
N SER A 25 -0.01 3.46 6.14
CA SER A 25 -0.90 2.37 5.78
C SER A 25 -0.45 1.77 4.46
N GLY A 26 -0.73 0.49 4.21
CA GLY A 26 -0.33 -0.16 2.98
C GLY A 26 -0.95 -1.53 2.81
N ASP A 27 -0.90 -2.04 1.58
CA ASP A 27 -1.31 -3.39 1.25
C ASP A 27 -0.23 -4.06 0.40
N ALA A 28 0.12 -5.29 0.73
CA ALA A 28 1.05 -6.11 -0.03
C ALA A 28 0.33 -7.36 -0.53
N ARG A 29 0.42 -7.61 -1.84
CA ARG A 29 -0.15 -8.78 -2.50
C ARG A 29 0.93 -9.49 -3.28
N MET A 30 1.00 -10.80 -3.15
CA MET A 30 1.94 -11.65 -3.86
C MET A 30 1.18 -12.85 -4.41
N GLY A 31 1.54 -13.27 -5.62
CA GLY A 31 0.89 -14.39 -6.28
C GLY A 31 1.75 -15.00 -7.39
N LEU A 32 1.30 -16.15 -7.87
CA LEU A 32 1.88 -16.85 -9.00
C LEU A 32 0.84 -16.84 -10.12
N VAL A 33 1.25 -16.41 -11.31
CA VAL A 33 0.42 -16.39 -12.51
C VAL A 33 0.98 -17.46 -13.44
N TYR A 34 0.18 -18.47 -13.75
CA TYR A 34 0.50 -19.43 -14.79
C TYR A 34 -0.24 -19.03 -16.07
N ASP A 35 0.51 -18.70 -17.10
CA ASP A 35 -0.03 -18.39 -18.42
C ASP A 35 0.41 -19.47 -19.41
N ARG A 36 -0.53 -19.95 -20.22
CA ARG A 36 -0.27 -20.94 -21.27
C ARG A 36 -0.59 -20.27 -22.61
N PRO A 37 0.40 -19.71 -23.32
CA PRO A 37 0.19 -19.17 -24.65
C PRO A 37 -0.40 -20.20 -25.62
N PRO A 38 -1.22 -19.77 -26.60
CA PRO A 38 -1.82 -20.66 -27.58
C PRO A 38 -0.77 -21.26 -28.53
N ASP A 39 -0.98 -22.51 -28.95
CA ASP A 39 -0.01 -23.37 -29.65
C ASP A 39 0.62 -22.77 -30.92
N TRP A 40 -0.01 -21.78 -31.54
CA TRP A 40 0.48 -21.09 -32.75
C TRP A 40 1.53 -20.02 -32.46
N ALA A 41 1.63 -19.53 -31.23
CA ALA A 41 2.67 -18.63 -30.79
C ALA A 41 3.82 -19.47 -30.24
N GLN A 42 4.82 -19.80 -31.08
CA GLN A 42 6.06 -20.48 -30.69
C GLN A 42 6.93 -19.61 -29.74
N GLN A 43 6.39 -19.18 -28.60
CA GLN A 43 7.13 -18.44 -27.58
C GLN A 43 7.69 -19.39 -26.53
N ARG A 44 8.99 -19.22 -26.26
CA ARG A 44 9.84 -19.97 -25.31
C ARG A 44 9.43 -19.85 -23.83
N GLU A 45 8.39 -19.08 -23.51
CA GLU A 45 8.08 -18.67 -22.14
C GLU A 45 6.74 -19.26 -21.67
N ASN A 46 6.57 -20.59 -21.78
CA ASN A 46 5.63 -21.30 -20.92
C ASN A 46 6.17 -21.22 -19.49
N GLY A 47 5.61 -20.35 -18.66
CA GLY A 47 6.25 -19.99 -17.40
C GLY A 47 5.28 -19.63 -16.29
N LEU A 48 5.47 -20.27 -15.13
CA LEU A 48 4.94 -19.78 -13.88
C LEU A 48 5.64 -18.45 -13.55
N ARG A 49 4.90 -17.35 -13.58
CA ARG A 49 5.42 -16.00 -13.29
C ARG A 49 5.06 -15.59 -11.87
N MET A 50 6.06 -15.19 -11.09
CA MET A 50 5.82 -14.56 -9.79
C MET A 50 5.43 -13.10 -9.99
N THR A 51 4.30 -12.69 -9.41
CA THR A 51 3.85 -11.30 -9.35
C THR A 51 3.78 -10.84 -7.91
N ALA A 52 4.31 -9.64 -7.64
CA ALA A 52 4.27 -9.03 -6.32
C ALA A 52 3.98 -7.53 -6.48
N ARG A 53 3.07 -7.02 -5.64
CA ARG A 53 2.70 -5.61 -5.60
C ARG A 53 2.58 -5.16 -4.15
N ALA A 54 3.36 -4.14 -3.79
CA ALA A 54 3.30 -3.51 -2.48
C ALA A 54 2.89 -2.05 -2.65
N ARG A 55 1.77 -1.65 -2.06
CA ARG A 55 1.30 -0.27 -2.03
C ARG A 55 1.51 0.31 -0.64
N LEU A 56 2.05 1.52 -0.59
CA LEU A 56 2.25 2.27 0.65
C LEU A 56 1.58 3.64 0.52
N LYS A 57 0.85 4.05 1.55
CA LYS A 57 0.26 5.36 1.72
C LYS A 57 0.81 5.95 3.02
N PHE A 58 1.50 7.07 2.88
CA PHE A 58 1.88 7.93 3.99
C PHE A 58 0.95 9.14 4.01
N GLU A 59 0.47 9.50 5.18
CA GLU A 59 -0.41 10.64 5.41
C GLU A 59 0.03 11.31 6.71
N PHE A 60 0.18 12.63 6.69
CA PHE A 60 0.53 13.42 7.85
C PHE A 60 -0.49 14.54 7.96
N THR A 61 -1.12 14.65 9.14
CA THR A 61 -2.10 15.69 9.43
C THR A 61 -1.77 16.33 10.77
N GLY A 62 -1.62 17.65 10.79
CA GLY A 62 -1.38 18.45 11.99
C GLY A 62 -2.44 19.54 12.13
N GLU A 63 -2.59 20.06 13.34
CA GLU A 63 -3.47 21.17 13.68
C GLU A 63 -2.64 22.23 14.38
N THR A 64 -2.83 23.49 13.99
CA THR A 64 -2.19 24.64 14.64
C THR A 64 -2.99 25.04 15.88
N ASP A 65 -2.36 25.74 16.83
CA ASP A 65 -3.06 26.25 18.03
C ASP A 65 -4.24 27.20 17.70
N GLY A 66 -4.31 27.71 16.47
CA GLY A 66 -5.42 28.50 15.94
C GLY A 66 -6.52 27.70 15.23
N GLY A 67 -6.49 26.37 15.28
CA GLY A 67 -7.49 25.47 14.68
C GLY A 67 -7.32 25.21 13.18
N VAL A 68 -6.28 25.74 12.54
CA VAL A 68 -6.01 25.46 11.12
C VAL A 68 -5.37 24.08 10.97
N ARG A 69 -6.02 23.20 10.20
CA ARG A 69 -5.49 21.88 9.83
C ARG A 69 -4.57 21.96 8.62
N PHE A 70 -3.45 21.25 8.67
CA PHE A 70 -2.52 21.13 7.55
C PHE A 70 -2.08 19.69 7.39
N GLY A 71 -1.69 19.29 6.18
CA GLY A 71 -1.22 17.94 5.98
C GLY A 71 -0.66 17.64 4.60
N ALA A 72 -0.02 16.48 4.51
CA ALA A 72 0.58 15.96 3.29
C ALA A 72 0.34 14.45 3.17
N ALA A 73 0.01 13.99 1.98
CA ALA A 73 -0.15 12.56 1.69
C ALA A 73 0.56 12.18 0.40
N PHE A 74 1.30 11.06 0.43
CA PHE A 74 1.89 10.47 -0.77
C PHE A 74 1.65 8.96 -0.82
N LYS A 75 1.58 8.43 -2.04
CA LYS A 75 1.29 7.01 -2.30
C LYS A 75 2.39 6.43 -3.19
N LEU A 76 3.03 5.36 -2.73
CA LEU A 76 3.90 4.52 -3.52
C LEU A 76 3.09 3.33 -4.04
N ASP A 77 3.07 3.18 -5.36
CA ASP A 77 2.49 2.01 -6.04
C ASP A 77 3.43 1.60 -7.18
N PRO A 78 4.12 0.44 -7.08
CA PRO A 78 5.15 0.02 -8.04
C PRO A 78 4.60 -0.26 -9.43
N ASP A 79 3.29 -0.46 -9.55
CA ASP A 79 2.61 -0.75 -10.82
C ASP A 79 2.28 0.54 -11.61
N THR A 80 2.51 1.70 -11.01
CA THR A 80 2.29 2.99 -11.66
C THR A 80 3.65 3.58 -12.01
N GLN A 81 4.00 3.64 -13.30
CA GLN A 81 5.26 4.26 -13.76
C GLN A 81 5.40 5.74 -13.35
N ARG A 82 4.30 6.38 -12.95
CA ARG A 82 4.30 7.72 -12.36
C ARG A 82 3.93 7.62 -10.88
N PRO A 83 4.82 8.00 -9.95
CA PRO A 83 4.43 8.19 -8.57
C PRO A 83 3.28 9.19 -8.54
N ARG A 84 2.18 8.87 -7.84
CA ARG A 84 1.07 9.82 -7.70
C ARG A 84 1.61 11.04 -6.97
N SER A 85 1.38 12.22 -7.54
CA SER A 85 1.84 13.49 -6.99
C SER A 85 1.39 13.63 -5.53
N PRO A 86 2.29 14.07 -4.63
CA PRO A 86 1.95 14.29 -3.23
C PRO A 86 0.80 15.31 -3.15
N ARG A 87 -0.18 15.03 -2.29
CA ARG A 87 -1.30 15.93 -2.02
C ARG A 87 -0.97 16.68 -0.74
N ILE A 88 -0.87 18.00 -0.82
CA ILE A 88 -0.65 18.90 0.32
C ILE A 88 -1.92 19.71 0.50
N PHE A 89 -2.35 19.91 1.75
CA PHE A 89 -3.51 20.73 2.07
C PHE A 89 -3.23 21.61 3.30
N ILE A 90 -3.85 22.79 3.31
CA ILE A 90 -3.82 23.76 4.41
C ILE A 90 -5.23 24.36 4.48
N GLY A 91 -5.83 24.33 5.66
CA GLY A 91 -7.19 24.83 5.93
C GLY A 91 -8.27 23.79 5.60
N GLU A 92 -8.99 23.34 6.64
CA GLU A 92 -10.40 22.97 6.56
C GLU A 92 -11.22 24.05 7.27
#